data_AF-A0A2I0T3N5-F1
#
_entry.id   AF-A0A2I0T3N5-F1
#
_cell.length_a   1.000
_cell.length_b   1.000
_cell.length_c   1.000
_cell.angle_alpha   90.00
_cell.angle_beta   90.00
_cell.angle_gamma   90.00
#
_symmetry.space_group_name_H-M   'P 1'
#
loop_
_entity.id
_entity.type
_entity.pdbx_description
1 polymer ?
#
loop_
_entity_poly.entity_id
_entity_poly.type
_entity_poly.pdbx_seq_one_letter_code
_entity_poly.pdbx_strand_id
1 'polypeptide(L)'
;MTPKGTCLESVKIAIDTGYRHIDGAFVYYNEHEVGQAIREKIAEGKIKREDIFYCGKLWNTCHPPELVRPTLEKTLKILQLDYVDLYIIELPMAFKLPVHVENSTLAR
;
A
#
# COMPACT_ATOMS: atom_id res chain seq x y z
N MET A 1 7.35 -4.31 14.17
CA MET A 1 6.87 -3.33 13.17
C MET A 1 8.06 -2.52 12.70
N THR A 2 8.08 -2.06 11.45
CA THR A 2 9.15 -1.21 10.92
C THR A 2 9.31 0.05 11.79
N PRO A 3 10.53 0.43 12.21
CA PRO A 3 10.73 1.67 12.95
C PRO A 3 10.26 2.88 12.12
N LYS A 4 9.64 3.86 12.79
CA LYS A 4 9.08 5.05 12.13
C LYS A 4 10.13 5.76 11.30
N GLY A 5 9.76 6.17 10.09
CA GLY A 5 10.60 6.87 9.12
C GLY A 5 11.60 5.98 8.39
N THR A 6 11.85 4.73 8.84
CA THR A 6 12.80 3.84 8.15
C THR A 6 12.28 3.43 6.77
N CYS A 7 10.97 3.25 6.59
CA CYS A 7 10.43 2.88 5.29
C CYS A 7 10.52 4.05 4.31
N LEU A 8 10.20 5.27 4.77
CA LEU A 8 10.34 6.50 4.00
C LEU A 8 11.76 6.64 3.43
N GLU A 9 12.78 6.63 4.31
CA GLU A 9 14.17 6.80 3.90
C GLU A 9 14.64 5.67 2.99
N SER A 10 14.27 4.42 3.30
CA SER A 10 14.66 3.26 2.48
C SER A 10 14.11 3.34 1.06
N VAL A 11 12.84 3.74 0.89
CA VAL A 11 12.24 3.87 -0.44
C VAL A 11 12.87 5.03 -1.23
N LYS A 12 13.16 6.17 -0.57
CA LYS A 12 13.88 7.28 -1.20
C LYS A 12 15.26 6.85 -1.71
N ILE A 13 16.04 6.15 -0.88
CA ILE A 13 17.35 5.61 -1.24
C ILE A 13 17.22 4.61 -2.40
N ALA A 14 16.23 3.72 -2.36
CA ALA A 14 16.00 2.76 -3.43
C ALA A 14 15.75 3.47 -4.77
N ILE A 15 14.87 4.49 -4.79
CA ILE A 15 14.57 5.28 -5.99
C ILE A 15 15.82 6.00 -6.50
N ASP A 16 16.59 6.64 -5.62
CA ASP A 16 17.84 7.33 -5.97
C ASP A 16 18.91 6.36 -6.52
N THR A 17 18.91 5.12 -6.05
CA THR A 17 19.80 4.04 -6.53
C THR A 17 19.36 3.50 -7.90
N GLY A 18 18.12 3.75 -8.31
CA GLY A 18 17.57 3.35 -9.61
C GLY A 18 16.46 2.30 -9.55
N TYR A 19 16.02 1.87 -8.36
CA TYR A 19 14.86 0.99 -8.25
C TYR A 19 13.61 1.71 -8.75
N ARG A 20 12.78 0.95 -9.48
CA ARG A 20 11.50 1.41 -10.01
C ARG A 20 10.32 0.54 -9.60
N HIS A 21 10.59 -0.66 -9.09
CA HIS A 21 9.58 -1.54 -8.53
C HIS A 21 9.64 -1.49 -7.01
N ILE A 22 8.53 -1.09 -6.38
CA ILE A 22 8.35 -1.10 -4.92
C ILE A 22 7.20 -2.04 -4.56
N ASP A 23 7.46 -2.99 -3.68
CA ASP A 23 6.46 -3.92 -3.14
C ASP A 23 6.03 -3.48 -1.74
N GLY A 24 4.72 -3.43 -1.50
CA GLY A 24 4.13 -3.07 -0.22
C GLY A 24 2.87 -3.88 0.08
N ALA A 25 2.32 -3.72 1.27
CA ALA A 25 1.06 -4.34 1.64
C ALA A 25 0.38 -3.56 2.77
N PHE A 26 -0.96 -3.61 2.80
CA PHE A 26 -1.78 -2.96 3.81
C PHE A 26 -1.35 -3.32 5.24
N VAL A 27 -1.03 -4.59 5.48
CA VAL A 27 -0.65 -5.10 6.81
C VAL A 27 0.79 -4.83 7.22
N TYR A 28 1.60 -4.20 6.35
CA TYR A 28 2.94 -3.76 6.75
C TYR A 28 2.86 -2.46 7.56
N TYR A 29 1.70 -1.80 7.57
CA TYR A 29 1.41 -0.58 8.33
C TYR A 29 2.35 0.60 7.99
N ASN A 30 2.96 0.58 6.81
CA ASN A 30 3.94 1.57 6.37
C ASN A 30 3.65 2.13 4.97
N GLU A 31 2.51 1.79 4.35
CA GLU A 31 2.13 2.31 3.01
C GLU A 31 2.14 3.85 2.96
N HIS A 32 1.83 4.53 4.07
CA HIS A 32 1.88 5.99 4.16
C HIS A 32 3.30 6.54 3.94
N GLU A 33 4.32 5.86 4.49
CA GLU A 33 5.73 6.22 4.29
C GLU A 33 6.19 5.93 2.86
N VAL A 34 5.75 4.81 2.28
CA VAL A 34 6.05 4.47 0.88
C VAL A 34 5.46 5.51 -0.07
N GLY A 35 4.19 5.86 0.10
CA GLY A 35 3.54 6.87 -0.71
C GLY A 35 4.22 8.23 -0.58
N GLN A 36 4.58 8.62 0.65
CA GLN A 36 5.32 9.87 0.88
C GLN A 36 6.66 9.88 0.13
N ALA A 37 7.45 8.80 0.21
CA ALA A 37 8.72 8.70 -0.52
C ALA A 37 8.54 8.88 -2.03
N ILE A 38 7.55 8.19 -2.62
CA ILE A 38 7.26 8.27 -4.06
C ILE A 38 6.87 9.70 -4.45
N ARG A 39 5.95 10.32 -3.70
CA ARG A 39 5.49 11.69 -4.00
C ARG A 39 6.60 12.73 -3.85
N GLU A 40 7.44 12.61 -2.82
CA GLU A 40 8.60 13.49 -2.66
C GLU A 40 9.58 13.34 -3.84
N LYS A 41 9.86 12.11 -4.28
CA LYS A 41 10.76 11.88 -5.44
C LYS A 41 10.17 12.37 -6.76
N ILE A 42 8.84 12.33 -6.92
CA ILE A 42 8.15 12.96 -8.05
C ILE A 42 8.26 14.50 -7.97
N ALA A 43 8.02 15.08 -6.78
CA ALA A 43 8.11 16.53 -6.57
C ALA A 43 9.55 17.07 -6.76
N GLU A 44 10.57 16.28 -6.41
CA GLU A 44 11.98 16.54 -6.68
C GLU A 44 12.34 16.43 -8.18
N GLY A 45 11.43 15.94 -9.03
CA GLY A 45 11.68 15.71 -10.46
C GLY A 45 12.60 14.52 -10.76
N LYS A 46 12.84 13.62 -9.78
CA LYS A 46 13.72 12.46 -9.92
C LYS A 46 13.10 11.33 -10.75
N ILE A 47 11.78 11.22 -10.69
CA ILE A 47 10.95 10.23 -11.37
C ILE A 47 9.62 10.86 -11.74
N LYS A 48 8.92 10.26 -12.70
CA LYS A 48 7.49 10.47 -12.92
C LYS A 48 6.69 9.35 -12.27
N ARG A 49 5.37 9.52 -12.14
CA ARG A 49 4.52 8.45 -11.58
C ARG A 49 4.60 7.19 -12.43
N GLU A 50 4.58 7.32 -13.75
CA GLU A 50 4.68 6.21 -14.71
C GLU A 50 6.04 5.48 -14.70
N ASP A 51 7.07 6.04 -14.06
CA ASP A 51 8.35 5.35 -13.89
C ASP A 51 8.30 4.32 -12.75
N ILE A 52 7.31 4.40 -11.85
CA ILE A 52 7.20 3.52 -10.68
C ILE A 52 6.18 2.42 -10.92
N PHE A 53 6.58 1.20 -10.60
CA PHE A 53 5.71 0.05 -10.45
C PHE A 53 5.48 -0.23 -8.97
N TYR A 54 4.30 0.07 -8.46
CA TYR A 54 3.91 -0.25 -7.09
C TYR A 54 3.00 -1.49 -7.05
N CYS A 55 3.42 -2.50 -6.29
CA CYS A 55 2.64 -3.70 -5.99
C CYS A 55 2.01 -3.58 -4.59
N GLY A 56 0.68 -3.55 -4.53
CA GLY A 56 -0.10 -3.64 -3.29
C GLY A 56 -0.74 -5.02 -3.12
N LYS A 57 -1.21 -5.33 -1.90
CA LYS A 57 -1.80 -6.64 -1.59
C LYS A 57 -3.13 -6.53 -0.85
N LEU A 58 -4.06 -7.42 -1.17
CA LEU A 58 -5.32 -7.63 -0.47
C LEU A 58 -5.09 -8.58 0.71
N TRP A 59 -5.32 -8.07 1.93
CA TRP A 59 -5.17 -8.88 3.13
C TRP A 59 -6.26 -9.93 3.30
N ASN A 60 -5.92 -11.02 3.98
CA ASN A 60 -6.72 -12.24 4.10
C ASN A 60 -8.09 -12.06 4.77
N THR A 61 -8.30 -11.02 5.59
CA THR A 61 -9.62 -10.72 6.17
C THR A 61 -10.54 -9.96 5.22
N CYS A 62 -10.04 -9.55 4.05
CA CYS A 62 -10.75 -8.74 3.06
C CYS A 62 -11.05 -9.51 1.76
N HIS A 63 -11.02 -10.84 1.79
CA HIS A 63 -11.41 -11.69 0.66
C HIS A 63 -12.91 -11.66 0.28
N PRO A 64 -13.87 -11.33 1.17
CA PRO A 64 -15.26 -11.13 0.72
C PRO A 64 -15.32 -10.13 -0.45
N PRO A 65 -15.96 -10.47 -1.59
CA PRO A 65 -15.92 -9.66 -2.81
C PRO A 65 -16.26 -8.18 -2.61
N GLU A 66 -17.23 -7.89 -1.73
CA GLU A 66 -17.67 -6.56 -1.36
C GLU A 66 -16.61 -5.73 -0.62
N LEU A 67 -15.62 -6.37 0.01
CA LEU A 67 -14.53 -5.70 0.73
C LEU A 67 -13.28 -5.47 -0.12
N VAL A 68 -13.16 -6.10 -1.28
CA VAL A 68 -11.96 -6.02 -2.14
C VAL A 68 -11.71 -4.57 -2.58
N ARG A 69 -12.70 -3.94 -3.20
CA ARG A 69 -12.58 -2.57 -3.69
C ARG A 69 -12.39 -1.54 -2.56
N PRO A 70 -13.18 -1.55 -1.46
CA PRO A 70 -12.94 -0.67 -0.33
C PRO A 70 -11.53 -0.80 0.27
N THR A 71 -10.98 -2.01 0.29
CA THR A 71 -9.60 -2.24 0.79
C THR A 71 -8.56 -1.64 -0.14
N LEU A 72 -8.72 -1.80 -1.46
CA LEU A 72 -7.85 -1.14 -2.44
C LEU A 72 -7.96 0.40 -2.35
N GLU A 73 -9.17 0.95 -2.28
CA GLU A 73 -9.40 2.39 -2.14
C GLU A 73 -8.75 2.95 -0.86
N LYS A 74 -8.72 2.17 0.22
CA LYS A 74 -8.00 2.51 1.45
C LYS A 74 -6.49 2.55 1.24
N THR A 75 -5.91 1.54 0.59
CA THR A 75 -4.48 1.53 0.22
C THR A 75 -4.13 2.73 -0.67
N LEU A 76 -4.93 3.02 -1.71
CA LEU A 76 -4.74 4.19 -2.60
C LEU A 76 -4.79 5.50 -1.82
N LYS A 77 -5.75 5.65 -0.91
CA LYS A 77 -5.87 6.85 -0.04
C LYS A 77 -4.66 7.00 0.88
N ILE A 78 -4.15 5.91 1.45
CA ILE A 78 -2.97 5.93 2.34
C ILE A 78 -1.72 6.30 1.53
N LEU A 79 -1.54 5.69 0.35
CA LEU A 79 -0.44 5.99 -0.57
C LEU A 79 -0.55 7.36 -1.23
N GLN A 80 -1.75 7.96 -1.24
CA GLN A 80 -2.10 9.15 -2.03
C GLN A 80 -1.70 8.99 -3.51
N LEU A 81 -2.11 7.88 -4.11
CA LEU A 81 -1.93 7.57 -5.53
C LEU A 81 -3.28 7.32 -6.18
N ASP A 82 -3.39 7.63 -7.47
CA ASP A 82 -4.61 7.38 -8.24
C ASP A 82 -4.79 5.91 -8.63
N TYR A 83 -3.67 5.17 -8.76
CA TYR A 83 -3.64 3.74 -9.07
C TYR A 83 -2.41 3.05 -8.48
N VAL A 84 -2.52 1.72 -8.33
CA VAL A 84 -1.39 0.80 -8.15
C VAL A 84 -1.17 0.01 -9.44
N ASP A 85 0.07 -0.33 -9.73
CA ASP A 85 0.43 -1.01 -10.98
C ASP A 85 0.08 -2.51 -10.93
N LEU A 86 0.10 -3.06 -9.72
CA LEU A 86 -0.30 -4.44 -9.44
C LEU A 86 -1.03 -4.52 -8.10
N TYR A 87 -2.10 -5.30 -8.06
CA TYR A 87 -2.81 -5.64 -6.83
C TYR A 87 -3.06 -7.15 -6.78
N ILE A 88 -2.56 -7.81 -5.75
CA ILE A 88 -2.62 -9.28 -5.62
C ILE A 88 -3.31 -9.73 -4.34
N ILE A 89 -3.83 -10.95 -4.36
CA ILE A 89 -4.27 -11.65 -3.14
C ILE A 89 -3.01 -12.03 -2.35
N GLU A 90 -2.88 -11.58 -1.10
CA GLU A 90 -1.64 -11.76 -0.32
C GLU A 90 -1.35 -13.23 0.00
N LEU A 91 -2.39 -13.98 0.41
CA LEU A 91 -2.34 -15.43 0.60
C LEU A 91 -3.66 -16.06 0.13
N PRO A 92 -3.69 -17.32 -0.32
CA PRO A 92 -4.93 -17.96 -0.76
C PRO A 92 -5.91 -18.28 0.38
N MET A 93 -5.52 -18.12 1.64
CA MET A 93 -6.33 -18.45 2.82
C MET A 93 -7.17 -17.25 3.25
N ALA A 94 -8.50 -17.38 3.26
CA ALA A 94 -9.39 -16.38 3.83
C ALA A 94 -9.44 -16.48 5.36
N PHE A 95 -9.30 -15.34 6.05
CA PHE A 95 -9.41 -15.26 7.50
C PHE A 95 -10.72 -14.60 7.91
N LYS A 96 -11.28 -15.00 9.06
CA LYS A 96 -12.43 -14.32 9.65
C LYS A 96 -12.02 -12.96 10.20
N LEU A 97 -12.88 -11.96 10.03
CA LEU A 97 -12.73 -10.68 10.74
C LEU A 97 -12.83 -10.94 12.25
N PRO A 98 -12.05 -10.25 13.10
CA PRO A 98 -12.25 -10.30 14.54
C PRO A 98 -13.65 -9.80 14.89
N VAL A 99 -14.37 -10.53 15.74
CA VAL A 99 -15.79 -10.27 16.13
C VAL A 99 -16.03 -8.84 16.66
N HIS A 100 -14.99 -8.15 17.14
CA HIS A 100 -15.09 -6.76 17.62
C HIS A 100 -15.06 -5.70 16.49
N VAL A 101 -14.68 -6.06 15.27
CA VAL A 101 -14.59 -5.12 14.13
C VAL A 101 -15.90 -5.03 13.35
N GLU A 102 -16.81 -6.00 13.48
CA GLU A 102 -18.12 -5.99 12.80
C GLU A 102 -18.96 -4.74 13.11
N ASN A 103 -18.75 -4.13 14.28
CA ASN A 103 -19.48 -2.93 14.71
C ASN A 103 -18.77 -1.59 14.41
N SER A 104 -17.60 -1.62 13.76
CA SER A 104 -16.86 -0.39 13.43
C SER A 104 -16.42 -0.35 11.96
N THR A 105 -17.23 0.37 11.19
CA THR A 105 -16.79 1.18 10.03
C THR A 105 -16.29 0.46 8.78
N LEU A 106 -16.53 -0.86 8.62
CA LEU A 106 -16.30 -1.56 7.35
C LEU A 106 -17.59 -2.11 6.70
N ALA A 107 -18.76 -1.91 7.33
CA ALA A 107 -20.06 -2.43 6.87
C ALA A 107 -21.10 -1.35 6.54
N ARG A 108 -20.68 -0.12 6.20
CA ARG A 108 -21.59 0.93 5.71
C ARG A 108 -20.96 1.72 4.59
#